data_AF-A0A7S2R0C8-F1
#
_entry.id   AF-A0A7S2R0C8-F1
#
_cell.length_a   1.000
_cell.length_b   1.000
_cell.length_c   1.000
_cell.angle_alpha   90.00
_cell.angle_beta   90.00
_cell.angle_gamma   90.00
#
_symmetry.space_group_name_H-M   'P 1'
#
loop_
_entity.id
_entity.type
_entity.pdbx_description
1 polymer ?
#
loop_
_entity_poly.entity_id
_entity_poly.type
_entity_poly.pdbx_seq_one_letter_code
_entity_poly.pdbx_strand_id
1 'polypeptide(L)'
;DDEIISISGCSIACMATPWLFFIGFSISFSSLIAKTRRINSIFHNPRLPRMQVSIYDEINPMFIWTMLNIMFLGAWTIVTPLQWIRRTISRDSFDRVIVSHGRCFDQNRIPSVLISLLNICGLSFVLHQVYLARHMKTRFSEVNYITTALIGMLLVILLGAPMIAMAHDNPQAKYFMQVTSVFEVCVMLLLFIFVPKVIFHRQIVKG
;
A
#
# COMPACT_ATOMS: atom_id res chain seq x y z
N ASP A 1 -25.23 -18.54 2.02
CA ASP A 1 -24.04 -18.08 1.26
C ASP A 1 -23.01 -19.19 0.98
N ASP A 2 -22.82 -20.16 1.89
CA ASP A 2 -21.92 -21.32 1.65
C ASP A 2 -22.44 -22.33 0.62
N GLU A 3 -23.69 -22.21 0.15
CA GLU A 3 -24.24 -23.07 -0.91
C GLU A 3 -23.80 -22.65 -2.32
N ILE A 4 -23.25 -21.45 -2.51
CA ILE A 4 -23.00 -20.88 -3.85
C ILE A 4 -21.50 -20.86 -4.21
N ILE A 5 -20.58 -20.85 -3.23
CA ILE A 5 -19.15 -20.68 -3.48
C ILE A 5 -18.33 -21.80 -2.81
N SER A 6 -17.53 -22.51 -3.61
CA SER A 6 -16.62 -23.55 -3.15
C SER A 6 -15.57 -22.99 -2.16
N ILE A 7 -15.22 -23.77 -1.14
CA ILE A 7 -14.18 -23.47 -0.13
C ILE A 7 -12.85 -23.09 -0.80
N SER A 8 -12.53 -23.70 -1.94
CA SER A 8 -11.36 -23.37 -2.75
C SER A 8 -11.39 -21.93 -3.26
N GLY A 9 -12.55 -21.44 -3.71
CA GLY A 9 -12.73 -20.06 -4.16
C GLY A 9 -12.52 -19.05 -3.03
N CYS A 10 -13.05 -19.34 -1.84
CA CYS A 10 -12.83 -18.52 -0.65
C CYS A 10 -11.35 -18.46 -0.23
N SER A 11 -10.62 -19.58 -0.36
CA SER A 11 -9.19 -19.63 -0.06
C SER A 11 -8.35 -18.85 -1.08
N ILE A 12 -8.72 -18.91 -2.37
CA ILE A 12 -8.10 -18.07 -3.42
C ILE A 12 -8.31 -16.58 -3.12
N ALA A 13 -9.53 -16.19 -2.73
CA ALA A 13 -9.82 -14.80 -2.36
C ALA A 13 -9.02 -14.35 -1.11
N CYS A 14 -8.87 -15.23 -0.11
CA CYS A 14 -8.02 -14.99 1.05
C CYS A 14 -6.57 -14.70 0.64
N MET A 15 -6.02 -15.45 -0.31
CA MET A 15 -4.66 -15.24 -0.79
C MET A 15 -4.54 -14.04 -1.74
N ALA A 16 -5.56 -13.74 -2.54
CA ALA A 16 -5.55 -12.57 -3.44
C ALA A 16 -5.47 -11.23 -2.68
N THR A 17 -6.02 -11.17 -1.47
CA THR A 17 -6.06 -9.94 -0.65
C THR A 17 -4.67 -9.34 -0.37
N PRO A 18 -3.71 -10.06 0.23
CA PRO A 18 -2.35 -9.54 0.43
C PRO A 18 -1.63 -9.26 -0.90
N TRP A 19 -1.84 -10.07 -1.95
CA TRP A 19 -1.25 -9.83 -3.27
C TRP A 19 -1.64 -8.46 -3.83
N LEU A 20 -2.94 -8.17 -3.87
CA LEU A 20 -3.45 -6.89 -4.39
C LEU A 20 -2.96 -5.71 -3.54
N PHE A 21 -2.97 -5.86 -2.22
CA PHE A 21 -2.53 -4.80 -1.31
C PHE A 21 -1.05 -4.47 -1.48
N PHE A 22 -0.15 -5.47 -1.39
CA PHE A 22 1.29 -5.24 -1.43
C PHE A 22 1.79 -4.84 -2.82
N ILE A 23 1.21 -5.37 -3.90
CA ILE A 23 1.56 -4.93 -5.26
C ILE A 23 1.09 -3.49 -5.50
N GLY A 24 -0.16 -3.17 -5.16
CA GLY A 24 -0.70 -1.81 -5.32
C GLY A 24 0.09 -0.78 -4.51
N PHE A 25 0.45 -1.14 -3.28
CA PHE A 25 1.37 -0.36 -2.44
C PHE A 25 2.73 -0.18 -3.13
N SER A 26 3.40 -1.28 -3.52
CA SER A 26 4.73 -1.25 -4.13
C SER A 26 4.79 -0.36 -5.38
N ILE A 27 3.81 -0.45 -6.27
CA ILE A 27 3.73 0.37 -7.48
C ILE A 27 3.55 1.86 -7.12
N SER A 28 2.63 2.17 -6.20
CA SER A 28 2.33 3.55 -5.79
C SER A 28 3.55 4.22 -5.16
N PHE A 29 4.22 3.53 -4.23
CA PHE A 29 5.41 4.04 -3.55
C PHE A 29 6.59 4.18 -4.50
N SER A 30 6.80 3.22 -5.38
CA SER A 30 7.89 3.28 -6.34
C SER A 30 7.75 4.45 -7.32
N SER A 31 6.52 4.79 -7.73
CA SER A 31 6.25 5.99 -8.53
C SER A 31 6.62 7.29 -7.80
N LEU A 32 6.32 7.38 -6.50
CA LEU A 32 6.68 8.54 -5.68
C LEU A 32 8.18 8.67 -5.45
N ILE A 33 8.87 7.53 -5.28
CA ILE A 33 10.34 7.49 -5.19
C ILE A 33 10.96 8.03 -6.48
N ALA A 34 10.53 7.53 -7.65
CA ALA A 34 11.05 7.97 -8.94
C ALA A 34 10.94 9.50 -9.09
N LYS A 35 9.75 10.06 -8.81
CA LYS A 35 9.51 11.51 -8.82
C LYS A 35 10.43 12.27 -7.86
N THR A 36 10.54 11.80 -6.62
CA THR A 36 11.34 12.48 -5.59
C THR A 36 12.84 12.42 -5.90
N ARG A 37 13.33 11.28 -6.40
CA ARG A 37 14.74 11.10 -6.80
C ARG A 37 15.10 11.97 -7.99
N ARG A 38 14.22 12.06 -9.00
CA ARG A 38 14.41 12.97 -10.15
C ARG A 38 14.62 14.40 -9.70
N ILE A 39 13.74 14.87 -8.81
CA ILE A 39 13.82 16.22 -8.23
C ILE A 39 15.15 16.38 -7.49
N ASN A 40 15.47 15.47 -6.57
CA ASN A 40 16.72 15.55 -5.79
C ASN A 40 17.97 15.56 -6.69
N SER A 41 18.00 14.76 -7.77
CA SER A 41 19.13 14.67 -8.70
C SER A 41 19.35 15.97 -9.48
N ILE A 42 18.28 16.62 -9.94
CA ILE A 42 18.35 17.90 -10.68
C ILE A 42 18.89 19.01 -9.76
N PHE A 43 18.49 19.05 -8.48
CA PHE A 43 18.84 20.15 -7.59
C PHE A 43 20.17 19.98 -6.84
N HIS A 44 20.60 18.75 -6.51
CA HIS A 44 21.86 18.55 -5.78
C HIS A 44 23.13 18.65 -6.65
N ASN A 45 23.00 18.69 -7.98
CA ASN A 45 24.13 18.83 -8.90
C ASN A 45 24.13 20.20 -9.62
N PRO A 46 24.57 21.29 -8.96
CA PRO A 46 24.64 22.61 -9.57
C PRO A 46 25.66 22.72 -10.73
N ARG A 47 26.51 21.69 -10.92
CA ARG A 47 27.52 21.64 -11.97
C ARG A 47 26.99 21.19 -13.34
N LEU A 48 25.75 20.69 -13.44
CA LEU A 48 25.17 20.19 -14.69
C LEU A 48 23.79 20.83 -14.95
N PRO A 49 23.73 22.07 -15.46
CA PRO A 49 22.47 22.81 -15.65
C PRO A 49 21.52 22.22 -16.71
N ARG A 50 21.95 21.18 -17.46
CA ARG A 50 21.15 20.48 -18.48
C ARG A 50 21.26 18.95 -18.35
N MET A 51 21.23 18.41 -17.13
CA MET A 51 21.14 16.97 -16.96
C MET A 51 19.74 16.48 -17.37
N GLN A 52 19.63 15.88 -18.56
CA GLN A 52 18.45 15.10 -18.93
C GLN A 52 18.53 13.78 -18.17
N VAL A 53 17.81 13.69 -17.06
CA VAL A 53 17.70 12.42 -16.32
C VAL A 53 16.96 11.43 -17.21
N SER A 54 17.60 10.29 -17.48
CA SER A 54 17.02 9.24 -18.29
C SER A 54 15.84 8.60 -17.55
N ILE A 55 14.73 8.40 -18.26
CA ILE A 55 13.54 7.72 -17.74
C ILE A 55 13.89 6.31 -17.24
N TYR A 56 14.86 5.65 -17.90
CA TYR A 56 15.28 4.29 -17.57
C TYR A 56 15.97 4.20 -16.19
N ASP A 57 16.73 5.22 -15.80
CA ASP A 57 17.42 5.25 -14.50
C ASP A 57 16.44 5.37 -13.32
N GLU A 58 15.26 5.95 -13.58
CA GLU A 58 14.19 6.12 -12.60
C GLU A 58 13.27 4.90 -12.50
N ILE A 59 13.00 4.20 -13.61
CA ILE A 59 12.14 3.01 -13.66
C ILE A 59 12.85 1.77 -13.10
N ASN A 60 14.17 1.65 -13.30
CA ASN A 60 14.91 0.47 -12.87
C ASN A 60 14.78 0.14 -11.36
N PRO A 61 14.98 1.09 -10.41
CA PRO A 61 14.78 0.81 -8.99
C PRO A 61 13.32 0.48 -8.63
N MET A 62 12.34 1.04 -9.34
CA MET A 62 10.93 0.70 -9.18
C MET A 62 10.64 -0.76 -9.56
N PHE A 63 11.18 -1.18 -10.70
CA PHE A 63 11.00 -2.54 -11.20
C PHE A 63 11.63 -3.56 -10.25
N ILE A 64 12.86 -3.31 -9.80
CA ILE A 64 13.58 -4.18 -8.85
C ILE A 64 12.77 -4.33 -7.55
N TRP A 65 12.26 -3.23 -6.98
CA TRP A 65 11.48 -3.27 -5.74
C TRP A 65 10.16 -4.03 -5.87
N THR A 66 9.47 -3.84 -7.00
CA THR A 66 8.21 -4.53 -7.30
C THR A 66 8.45 -6.03 -7.51
N MET A 67 9.50 -6.40 -8.24
CA MET A 67 9.88 -7.80 -8.44
C MET A 67 10.25 -8.49 -7.14
N LEU A 68 10.96 -7.79 -6.24
CA LEU A 68 11.27 -8.33 -4.91
C LEU A 68 9.98 -8.64 -4.13
N ASN A 69 8.99 -7.76 -4.14
CA ASN A 69 7.70 -8.02 -3.50
C ASN A 69 6.97 -9.22 -4.13
N ILE A 70 6.96 -9.33 -5.46
CA ILE A 70 6.35 -10.47 -6.18
C ILE A 70 7.03 -11.79 -5.78
N MET A 71 8.36 -11.83 -5.69
CA MET A 71 9.09 -13.03 -5.27
C MET A 71 8.74 -13.45 -3.84
N PHE A 72 8.70 -12.50 -2.90
CA PHE A 72 8.33 -12.80 -1.50
C PHE A 72 6.87 -13.23 -1.36
N LEU A 73 5.94 -12.60 -2.09
CA LEU A 73 4.53 -13.02 -2.14
C LEU A 73 4.36 -14.41 -2.75
N GLY A 74 5.10 -14.70 -3.82
CA GLY A 74 5.17 -16.01 -4.44
C GLY A 74 5.64 -17.08 -3.46
N ALA A 75 6.75 -16.83 -2.77
CA ALA A 75 7.27 -17.71 -1.75
C ALA A 75 6.26 -17.93 -0.61
N TRP A 76 5.60 -16.87 -0.12
CA TRP A 76 4.55 -16.99 0.90
C TRP A 76 3.40 -17.90 0.42
N THR A 77 2.94 -17.69 -0.81
CA THR A 77 1.83 -18.47 -1.41
C THR A 77 2.18 -19.95 -1.53
N ILE A 78 3.44 -20.28 -1.85
CA ILE A 78 3.89 -21.67 -2.03
C ILE A 78 4.13 -22.36 -0.68
N VAL A 79 4.78 -21.68 0.27
CA VAL A 79 5.20 -22.29 1.53
C VAL A 79 4.05 -22.41 2.52
N THR A 80 3.29 -21.34 2.72
CA THR A 80 2.16 -21.31 3.68
C THR A 80 1.00 -20.45 3.12
N PRO A 81 0.18 -20.99 2.22
CA PRO A 81 -0.97 -20.26 1.67
C PRO A 81 -2.00 -19.96 2.75
N LEU A 82 -2.65 -18.78 2.67
CA LEU A 82 -3.80 -18.50 3.53
C LEU A 82 -4.99 -19.37 3.13
N GLN A 83 -5.60 -20.02 4.11
CA GLN A 83 -6.77 -20.86 3.90
C GLN A 83 -7.99 -20.26 4.56
N TRP A 84 -9.14 -20.35 3.90
CA TRP A 84 -10.39 -19.93 4.50
C TRP A 84 -10.88 -21.00 5.48
N ILE A 85 -11.16 -20.58 6.72
CA ILE A 85 -11.75 -21.45 7.75
C ILE A 85 -12.99 -20.81 8.36
N ARG A 86 -14.00 -21.63 8.67
CA ARG A 86 -15.20 -21.20 9.41
C ARG A 86 -15.01 -21.47 10.90
N ARG A 87 -15.08 -20.42 11.73
CA ARG A 87 -15.04 -20.54 13.20
C ARG A 87 -16.46 -20.41 13.77
N THR A 88 -16.87 -21.37 14.58
CA THR A 88 -18.15 -21.34 15.31
C THR A 88 -18.01 -20.54 16.59
N ILE A 89 -18.85 -19.52 16.78
CA ILE A 89 -18.79 -18.59 17.92
C ILE A 89 -19.73 -19.03 19.04
N SER A 90 -20.95 -19.46 18.68
CA SER A 90 -21.94 -19.91 19.65
C SER A 90 -22.69 -21.13 19.14
N ARG A 91 -22.98 -22.06 20.05
CA ARG A 91 -23.79 -23.25 19.83
C ARG A 91 -25.02 -23.21 20.72
N ASP A 92 -26.11 -23.77 20.21
CA ASP A 92 -27.37 -23.92 20.93
C ASP A 92 -27.28 -25.02 21.99
N SER A 93 -28.28 -25.10 22.88
CA SER A 93 -28.40 -26.18 23.88
C SER A 93 -28.46 -27.58 23.25
N PHE A 94 -28.76 -27.68 21.95
CA PHE A 94 -28.75 -28.92 21.15
C PHE A 94 -27.46 -29.11 20.32
N ASP A 95 -26.37 -28.41 20.66
CA ASP A 95 -25.07 -28.43 19.96
C ASP A 95 -25.10 -27.96 18.50
N ARG A 96 -26.18 -27.30 18.07
CA ARG A 96 -26.33 -26.73 16.73
C ARG A 96 -25.58 -25.39 16.64
N VAL A 97 -24.86 -25.15 15.55
CA VAL A 97 -24.15 -23.88 15.34
C VAL A 97 -25.15 -22.75 15.08
N ILE A 98 -25.21 -21.76 15.98
CA ILE A 98 -26.11 -20.60 15.84
C ILE A 98 -25.41 -19.46 15.10
N VAL A 99 -24.15 -19.21 15.43
CA VAL A 99 -23.36 -18.11 14.83
C VAL A 99 -21.98 -18.62 14.46
N SER A 100 -21.59 -18.41 13.20
CA SER A 100 -20.24 -18.70 12.73
C SER A 100 -19.81 -17.67 11.69
N HIS A 101 -18.51 -17.37 11.67
CA HIS A 101 -17.92 -16.44 10.71
C HIS A 101 -16.70 -17.06 10.05
N GLY A 102 -16.52 -16.76 8.76
CA GLY A 102 -15.35 -17.16 8.00
C GLY A 102 -14.17 -16.22 8.25
N ARG A 103 -12.96 -16.77 8.35
CA ARG A 103 -11.72 -15.99 8.41
C ARG A 103 -10.62 -16.65 7.61
N CYS A 104 -9.72 -15.84 7.07
CA CYS A 104 -8.48 -16.34 6.50
C CYS A 104 -7.53 -16.70 7.66
N PHE A 105 -7.12 -17.96 7.70
CA PHE A 105 -6.18 -18.46 8.67
C PHE A 105 -4.78 -18.52 8.06
N ASP A 106 -3.84 -18.04 8.85
CA ASP A 106 -2.42 -18.10 8.53
C ASP A 106 -1.77 -19.08 9.50
N GLN A 107 -1.31 -20.22 8.97
CA GLN A 107 -0.65 -21.27 9.73
C GLN A 107 0.70 -20.81 10.27
N ASN A 108 1.42 -19.96 9.53
CA ASN A 108 2.71 -19.44 9.92
C ASN A 108 2.82 -17.96 9.59
N ARG A 109 2.83 -17.12 10.62
CA ARG A 109 2.87 -15.66 10.44
C ARG A 109 4.21 -15.13 9.93
N ILE A 110 5.27 -15.94 9.91
CA ILE A 110 6.63 -15.49 9.55
C ILE A 110 6.68 -14.81 8.17
N PRO A 111 6.16 -15.38 7.07
CA PRO A 111 6.20 -14.72 5.76
C PRO A 111 5.42 -13.41 5.73
N SER A 112 4.28 -13.33 6.44
CA SER A 112 3.48 -12.09 6.57
C SER A 112 4.26 -10.98 7.29
N VAL A 113 5.06 -11.32 8.29
CA VAL A 113 5.92 -10.37 9.01
C VAL A 113 7.09 -9.94 8.13
N LEU A 114 7.74 -10.88 7.43
CA LEU A 114 8.86 -10.58 6.53
C LEU A 114 8.47 -9.61 5.40
N ILE A 115 7.34 -9.84 4.73
CA ILE A 115 6.89 -8.93 3.68
C ILE A 115 6.47 -7.56 4.24
N SER A 116 5.90 -7.53 5.44
CA SER A 116 5.56 -6.27 6.11
C SER A 116 6.83 -5.47 6.44
N LEU A 117 7.87 -6.13 6.96
CA LEU A 117 9.18 -5.51 7.22
C LEU A 117 9.83 -4.98 5.94
N LEU A 118 9.80 -5.75 4.84
CA LEU A 118 10.29 -5.31 3.54
C LEU A 118 9.62 -4.00 3.11
N ASN A 119 8.29 -3.91 3.21
CA ASN A 119 7.54 -2.72 2.83
C ASN A 119 7.78 -1.53 3.78
N ILE A 120 7.99 -1.77 5.08
CA ILE A 120 8.38 -0.74 6.05
C ILE A 120 9.77 -0.17 5.73
N CYS A 121 10.72 -1.02 5.32
CA CYS A 121 12.04 -0.56 4.85
C CYS A 121 11.91 0.33 3.61
N GLY A 122 11.05 -0.06 2.65
CA GLY A 122 10.75 0.76 1.47
C GLY A 122 10.14 2.11 1.84
N LEU A 123 9.17 2.10 2.76
CA LEU A 123 8.54 3.32 3.28
C LEU A 123 9.56 4.26 3.94
N SER A 124 10.44 3.73 4.78
CA SER A 124 11.53 4.47 5.42
C SER A 124 12.47 5.10 4.39
N PHE A 125 12.81 4.37 3.32
CA PHE A 125 13.61 4.90 2.23
C PHE A 125 12.93 6.08 1.53
N VAL A 126 11.62 6.00 1.29
CA VAL A 126 10.85 7.11 0.68
C VAL A 126 10.87 8.33 1.59
N LEU A 127 10.61 8.14 2.88
CA LEU A 127 10.61 9.22 3.87
C LEU A 127 11.97 9.91 3.93
N HIS A 128 13.07 9.15 3.85
CA HIS A 128 14.41 9.71 3.77
C HIS A 128 14.61 10.57 2.50
N GLN A 129 14.16 10.11 1.33
CA GLN A 129 14.26 10.88 0.08
C GLN A 129 13.45 12.18 0.12
N VAL A 130 12.26 12.13 0.70
CA VAL A 130 11.40 13.33 0.89
C VAL A 130 12.03 14.29 1.89
N TYR A 131 12.64 13.78 2.95
CA TYR A 131 13.36 14.58 3.92
C TYR A 131 14.48 15.38 3.25
N LEU A 132 15.28 14.74 2.39
CA LEU A 132 16.30 15.44 1.58
C LEU A 132 15.69 16.50 0.66
N ALA A 133 14.51 16.25 0.10
CA ALA A 133 13.80 17.20 -0.77
C ALA A 133 13.19 18.40 -0.02
N ARG A 134 13.09 18.35 1.32
CA ARG A 134 12.35 19.36 2.13
C ARG A 134 12.94 20.76 2.05
N HIS A 135 14.25 20.90 1.83
CA HIS A 135 14.88 22.22 1.73
C HIS A 135 14.59 22.91 0.38
N MET A 136 14.12 22.17 -0.62
CA MET A 136 13.80 22.68 -1.97
C MET A 136 12.38 23.25 -2.09
N LYS A 137 11.62 23.27 -0.99
CA LYS A 137 10.18 23.62 -0.94
C LYS A 137 9.83 25.04 -1.40
N THR A 138 10.79 25.97 -1.44
CA THR A 138 10.54 27.39 -1.73
C THR A 138 10.35 27.69 -3.23
N ARG A 139 10.71 26.77 -4.15
CA ARG A 139 10.63 27.01 -5.60
C ARG A 139 9.72 26.03 -6.38
N PHE A 140 9.34 24.89 -5.79
CA PHE A 140 8.49 23.87 -6.42
C PHE A 140 7.34 23.42 -5.50
N SER A 141 6.11 23.85 -5.83
CA SER A 141 4.90 23.46 -5.08
C SER A 141 4.60 21.96 -5.14
N GLU A 142 5.07 21.27 -6.20
CA GLU A 142 4.86 19.82 -6.40
C GLU A 142 5.42 18.97 -5.25
N VAL A 143 6.58 19.33 -4.70
CA VAL A 143 7.21 18.60 -3.57
C VAL A 143 6.35 18.67 -2.31
N ASN A 144 5.67 19.80 -2.08
CA ASN A 144 4.79 19.95 -0.92
C ASN A 144 3.60 19.00 -0.99
N TYR A 145 2.93 18.92 -2.16
CA TYR A 145 1.80 18.01 -2.32
C TYR A 145 2.21 16.54 -2.22
N ILE A 146 3.36 16.16 -2.79
CA ILE A 146 3.94 14.80 -2.64
C ILE A 146 4.23 14.49 -1.16
N THR A 147 4.84 15.43 -0.45
CA THR A 147 5.15 15.28 0.98
C THR A 147 3.88 15.11 1.81
N THR A 148 2.85 15.94 1.56
CA THR A 148 1.56 15.86 2.26
C THR A 148 0.87 14.53 2.00
N ALA A 149 0.86 14.06 0.75
CA ALA A 149 0.31 12.73 0.41
C ALA A 149 1.03 11.60 1.15
N LEU A 150 2.37 11.64 1.21
CA LEU A 150 3.18 10.63 1.89
C LEU A 150 2.97 10.62 3.41
N ILE A 151 2.87 11.80 4.03
CA ILE A 151 2.55 11.90 5.46
C ILE A 151 1.14 11.38 5.74
N GLY A 152 0.15 11.75 4.93
CA GLY A 152 -1.22 11.26 5.06
C GLY A 152 -1.29 9.73 4.99
N MET A 153 -0.66 9.12 3.99
CA MET A 153 -0.60 7.66 3.88
C MET A 153 0.10 7.00 5.08
N LEU A 154 1.22 7.58 5.56
CA LEU A 154 1.92 7.07 6.73
C LEU A 154 1.01 7.09 7.97
N LEU A 155 0.24 8.16 8.16
CA LEU A 155 -0.73 8.26 9.27
C LEU A 155 -1.80 7.19 9.16
N VAL A 156 -2.39 6.98 7.98
CA VAL A 156 -3.42 5.94 7.77
C VAL A 156 -2.86 4.55 8.02
N ILE A 157 -1.61 4.27 7.63
CA ILE A 157 -1.00 2.95 7.86
C ILE A 157 -0.68 2.75 9.34
N LEU A 158 -0.07 3.75 9.99
CA LEU A 158 0.30 3.67 11.42
C LEU A 158 -0.90 3.58 12.35
N LEU A 159 -2.00 4.29 12.04
CA LEU A 159 -3.23 4.25 12.83
C LEU A 159 -4.16 3.11 12.39
N GLY A 160 -4.22 2.82 11.09
CA GLY A 160 -5.10 1.80 10.52
C GLY A 160 -4.72 0.38 10.94
N ALA A 161 -3.42 0.05 10.97
CA ALA A 161 -2.96 -1.28 11.37
C ALA A 161 -3.42 -1.70 12.79
N PRO A 162 -3.20 -0.90 13.86
CA PRO A 162 -3.69 -1.26 15.19
C PRO A 162 -5.22 -1.26 15.27
N MET A 163 -5.92 -0.35 14.57
CA MET A 163 -7.39 -0.37 14.54
C MET A 163 -7.93 -1.69 13.96
N ILE A 164 -7.37 -2.15 12.83
CA ILE A 164 -7.74 -3.43 12.22
C ILE A 164 -7.41 -4.60 13.14
N ALA A 165 -6.30 -4.54 13.87
CA ALA A 165 -5.91 -5.56 14.84
C ALA A 165 -6.86 -5.61 16.05
N MET A 166 -7.32 -4.46 16.53
CA MET A 166 -8.31 -4.38 17.62
C MET A 166 -9.67 -4.94 17.19
N ALA A 167 -10.08 -4.71 15.95
CA ALA A 167 -11.35 -5.20 15.41
C ALA A 167 -11.37 -6.69 15.06
N HIS A 168 -10.38 -7.49 15.48
CA HIS A 168 -10.24 -8.88 15.00
C HIS A 168 -11.42 -9.81 15.33
N ASP A 169 -12.16 -9.53 16.41
CA ASP A 169 -13.31 -10.34 16.84
C ASP A 169 -14.60 -10.02 16.08
N ASN A 170 -14.70 -8.81 15.51
CA ASN A 170 -15.88 -8.37 14.77
C ASN A 170 -15.55 -8.29 13.26
N PRO A 171 -16.01 -9.26 12.45
CA PRO A 171 -15.68 -9.30 11.03
C PRO A 171 -16.24 -8.11 10.23
N GLN A 172 -17.39 -7.57 10.63
CA GLN A 172 -17.98 -6.40 9.99
C GLN A 172 -17.13 -5.16 10.23
N ALA A 173 -16.74 -4.92 11.48
CA ALA A 173 -15.87 -3.79 11.84
C ALA A 173 -14.50 -3.90 11.16
N LYS A 174 -13.89 -5.09 11.17
CA LYS A 174 -12.61 -5.35 10.52
C LYS A 174 -12.66 -5.04 9.02
N TYR A 175 -13.69 -5.56 8.33
CA TYR A 175 -13.85 -5.34 6.89
C TYR A 175 -14.05 -3.85 6.57
N PHE A 176 -14.92 -3.17 7.33
CA PHE A 176 -15.16 -1.75 7.16
C PHE A 176 -13.89 -0.91 7.33
N MET A 177 -13.09 -1.20 8.37
CA MET A 177 -11.80 -0.52 8.59
C MET A 177 -10.81 -0.77 7.46
N GLN A 178 -10.68 -2.02 6.99
CA GLN A 178 -9.78 -2.36 5.87
C GLN A 178 -10.13 -1.60 4.59
N VAL A 179 -11.41 -1.60 4.19
CA VAL A 179 -11.87 -0.91 2.97
C VAL A 179 -11.68 0.60 3.10
N THR A 180 -12.03 1.16 4.26
CA THR A 180 -11.91 2.61 4.50
C THR A 180 -10.46 3.06 4.46
N SER A 181 -9.53 2.32 5.07
CA SER A 181 -8.10 2.63 5.02
C SER A 181 -7.54 2.62 3.60
N VAL A 182 -7.92 1.63 2.78
CA VAL A 182 -7.50 1.58 1.37
C VAL A 182 -8.08 2.74 0.57
N PHE A 183 -9.37 3.02 0.75
CA PHE A 183 -10.06 4.13 0.09
C PHE A 183 -9.39 5.48 0.41
N GLU A 184 -9.11 5.74 1.69
CA GLU A 184 -8.48 6.98 2.14
C GLU A 184 -7.09 7.17 1.52
N VAL A 185 -6.25 6.13 1.53
CA VAL A 185 -4.93 6.15 0.90
C VAL A 185 -5.02 6.46 -0.59
N CYS A 186 -5.93 5.79 -1.32
CA CYS A 186 -6.13 6.02 -2.75
C CYS A 186 -6.62 7.45 -3.04
N VAL A 187 -7.58 7.95 -2.28
CA VAL A 187 -8.13 9.30 -2.46
C VAL A 187 -7.05 10.36 -2.18
N MET A 188 -6.29 10.22 -1.09
CA MET A 188 -5.18 11.15 -0.79
C MET A 188 -4.16 11.17 -1.92
N LEU A 189 -3.70 10.01 -2.38
CA LEU A 189 -2.75 9.90 -3.49
C LEU A 189 -3.26 10.59 -4.75
N LEU A 190 -4.48 10.29 -5.18
CA LEU A 190 -5.04 10.83 -6.41
C LEU A 190 -5.26 12.35 -6.31
N LEU A 191 -5.85 12.83 -5.22
CA LEU A 191 -6.15 14.24 -5.05
C LEU A 191 -4.87 15.08 -4.97
N PHE A 192 -3.93 14.74 -4.09
CA PHE A 192 -2.73 15.55 -3.92
C PHE A 192 -1.80 15.52 -5.13
N ILE A 193 -1.79 14.44 -5.92
CA ILE A 193 -0.91 14.35 -7.10
C ILE A 193 -1.55 15.00 -8.35
N PHE A 194 -2.84 14.74 -8.61
CA PHE A 194 -3.47 15.15 -9.87
C PHE A 194 -4.16 16.51 -9.78
N VAL A 195 -4.80 16.88 -8.66
CA VAL A 195 -5.57 18.13 -8.56
C VAL A 195 -4.70 19.37 -8.83
N PRO A 196 -3.51 19.52 -8.23
CA PRO A 196 -2.67 20.69 -8.51
C PRO A 196 -2.27 20.80 -9.98
N LYS A 197 -2.06 19.66 -10.66
CA LYS A 197 -1.68 19.61 -12.07
C LYS A 197 -2.82 20.01 -12.99
N VAL A 198 -4.03 19.54 -12.70
CA VAL A 198 -5.23 19.91 -13.45
C VAL A 198 -5.53 21.40 -13.31
N ILE A 199 -5.39 21.96 -12.10
CA ILE A 199 -5.58 23.40 -11.86
C ILE A 199 -4.55 24.21 -12.64
N PHE A 200 -3.26 23.86 -12.54
CA PHE A 200 -2.18 24.55 -13.23
C PHE A 200 -2.36 24.50 -14.76
N HIS A 201 -2.70 23.34 -15.32
CA HIS A 201 -2.97 23.20 -16.75
C HIS A 201 -4.17 24.06 -17.18
N ARG A 202 -5.23 24.12 -16.37
CA ARG A 202 -6.40 24.98 -16.67
C ARG A 202 -6.07 26.48 -16.61
N GLN A 203 -5.12 26.90 -15.77
CA GLN A 203 -4.67 28.29 -15.73
C GLN A 203 -3.90 28.66 -17.00
N ILE A 204 -3.01 27.79 -17.48
CA ILE A 204 -2.26 28.01 -18.73
C ILE A 204 -3.18 28.08 -19.95
N VAL A 205 -4.21 27.23 -20.02
CA VAL A 205 -5.12 27.23 -21.19
C VAL A 205 -6.03 28.47 -21.20
N LYS A 206 -6.29 29.09 -20.05
CA LYS A 206 -7.17 30.26 -19.92
C LYS A 206 -6.45 31.60 -20.02
N GLY A 207 -5.13 31.63 -19.84
CA GLY A 207 -4.29 32.84 -19.89
C GLY A 207 -3.51 32.92 -21.18
#